data_AF-A0A7R9Q3L8-F1
#
_entry.id   AF-A0A7R9Q3L8-F1
#
_cell.length_a   1.000
_cell.length_b   1.000
_cell.length_c   1.000
_cell.angle_alpha   90.00
_cell.angle_beta   90.00
_cell.angle_gamma   90.00
#
_symmetry.space_group_name_H-M   'P 1'
#
loop_
_entity.id
_entity.type
_entity.pdbx_description
1 polymer ?
#
loop_
_entity_poly.entity_id
_entity_poly.type
_entity_poly.pdbx_seq_one_letter_code
_entity_poly.pdbx_strand_id
1 'polypeptide(L)'
;QLSDHYLRAIFTFLTTDSETYSEILYDNKLDIADRIAFACIYLSDPLLCEYLNYLNRALTESGNLRGILLTGITNEGLELFARYIELTSDVQTISLILLRALPSPVCETPRAKTWIESYRQLLDCWRLWNIRAQFDIEWYKALYHLKEPKQHVFVSCNYCGVPISSYISRAKGVKAQETYQHQLSHHQHNRSSAPHPNKNRIQSCPTCRKPLPRCALCLTHLGTPGGQYWRPGLSFNKSERKLSQFNSWFTWCQTCRHGGHASHLIQWFTEHINCPVAGCECKCMSLDANSKLSSNISV
;
A
#
# COMPACT_ATOMS: atom_id res chain seq x y z
N GLN A 1 -13.12 21.43 46.47
CA GLN A 1 -12.95 21.86 45.07
C GLN A 1 -13.51 20.74 44.19
N LEU A 2 -14.41 21.02 43.25
CA LEU A 2 -15.01 19.98 42.40
C LEU A 2 -13.93 19.40 41.47
N SER A 3 -13.81 18.07 41.42
CA SER A 3 -12.80 17.36 40.62
C SER A 3 -13.19 17.23 39.14
N ASP A 4 -14.48 17.19 38.86
CA ASP A 4 -15.03 17.10 37.51
C ASP A 4 -15.05 18.49 36.86
N HIS A 5 -14.33 18.61 35.73
CA HIS A 5 -14.19 19.86 34.98
C HIS A 5 -15.48 20.25 34.25
N TYR A 6 -16.27 19.29 33.77
CA TYR A 6 -17.57 19.60 33.14
C TYR A 6 -18.58 20.05 34.20
N LEU A 7 -18.62 19.39 35.35
CA LEU A 7 -19.50 19.82 36.45
C LEU A 7 -19.16 21.25 36.90
N ARG A 8 -17.86 21.56 37.00
CA ARG A 8 -17.39 22.91 37.30
C ARG A 8 -17.82 23.91 36.22
N ALA A 9 -17.67 23.57 34.94
CA ALA A 9 -18.11 24.42 33.84
C ALA A 9 -19.62 24.67 33.86
N ILE A 10 -20.43 23.66 34.20
CA ILE A 10 -21.89 23.81 34.37
C ILE A 10 -22.20 24.78 35.51
N PHE A 11 -21.56 24.65 36.67
CA PHE A 11 -21.77 25.60 37.76
C PHE A 11 -21.34 27.00 37.37
N THR A 12 -20.15 27.16 36.80
CA THR A 12 -19.66 28.46 36.28
C THR A 12 -20.65 29.07 35.31
N PHE A 13 -21.22 28.28 34.39
CA PHE A 13 -22.24 28.76 33.45
C PHE A 13 -23.51 29.25 34.15
N LEU A 14 -24.00 28.51 35.14
CA LEU A 14 -25.22 28.85 35.87
C LEU A 14 -25.04 30.04 36.82
N THR A 15 -23.81 30.33 37.25
CA THR A 15 -23.52 31.39 38.24
C THR A 15 -22.89 32.64 37.65
N THR A 16 -22.44 32.62 36.40
CA THR A 16 -21.76 33.76 35.78
C THR A 16 -22.77 34.72 35.16
N ASP A 17 -22.59 36.02 35.42
CA ASP A 17 -23.33 37.09 34.74
C ASP A 17 -22.57 37.63 33.51
N SER A 18 -21.42 37.06 33.19
CA SER A 18 -20.54 37.50 32.09
C SER A 18 -20.92 36.86 30.76
N GLU A 19 -21.13 37.68 29.74
CA GLU A 19 -21.39 37.25 28.35
C GLU A 19 -20.15 36.67 27.65
N THR A 20 -18.94 36.79 28.23
CA THR A 20 -17.70 36.28 27.60
C THR A 20 -17.39 34.84 27.98
N TYR A 21 -18.00 34.31 29.05
CA TYR A 21 -17.82 32.93 29.53
C TYR A 21 -16.35 32.45 29.59
N SER A 22 -15.40 33.35 29.89
CA SER A 22 -13.97 33.11 29.72
C SER A 22 -13.45 31.96 30.59
N GLU A 23 -14.02 31.75 31.78
CA GLU A 23 -13.66 30.64 32.65
C GLU A 23 -13.95 29.26 32.06
N ILE A 24 -14.95 29.16 31.18
CA ILE A 24 -15.33 27.92 30.47
C ILE A 24 -14.52 27.85 29.18
N LEU A 25 -14.55 28.92 28.39
CA LEU A 25 -13.97 28.94 27.05
C LEU A 25 -12.46 28.81 27.02
N TYR A 26 -11.75 29.15 28.11
CA TYR A 26 -10.29 29.06 28.20
C TYR A 26 -9.83 27.91 29.13
N ASP A 27 -10.74 27.06 29.63
CA ASP A 27 -10.37 25.89 30.41
C ASP A 27 -9.81 24.79 29.49
N ASN A 28 -8.50 24.60 29.51
CA ASN A 28 -7.79 23.58 28.73
C ASN A 28 -8.07 22.14 29.19
N LYS A 29 -8.82 21.95 30.28
CA LYS A 29 -9.29 20.63 30.72
C LYS A 29 -10.58 20.19 30.04
N LEU A 30 -11.33 21.12 29.44
CA LEU A 30 -12.51 20.80 28.63
C LEU A 30 -12.07 20.41 27.21
N ASP A 31 -12.84 19.53 26.57
CA ASP A 31 -12.59 19.19 25.18
C ASP A 31 -12.77 20.42 24.26
N ILE A 32 -11.92 20.51 23.24
CA ILE A 32 -11.91 21.64 22.31
C ILE A 32 -13.21 21.70 21.51
N ALA A 33 -13.77 20.55 21.10
CA ALA A 33 -15.02 20.51 20.37
C ALA A 33 -16.17 21.03 21.23
N ASP A 34 -16.21 20.68 22.52
CA ASP A 34 -17.23 21.15 23.44
C ASP A 34 -17.11 22.66 23.71
N ARG A 35 -15.88 23.18 23.86
CA ARG A 35 -15.65 24.62 24.00
C ARG A 35 -16.09 25.40 22.76
N ILE A 36 -15.81 24.87 21.56
CA ILE A 36 -16.27 25.48 20.30
C ILE A 36 -17.79 25.42 20.20
N ALA A 37 -18.40 24.27 20.49
CA ALA A 37 -19.86 24.12 20.47
C ALA A 37 -20.53 25.09 21.47
N PHE A 38 -20.00 25.19 22.68
CA PHE A 38 -20.46 26.14 23.69
C PHE A 38 -20.35 27.59 23.19
N ALA A 39 -19.20 27.96 22.62
CA ALA A 39 -18.99 29.28 22.04
C ALA A 39 -20.04 29.59 20.95
N CYS A 40 -20.31 28.65 20.05
CA CYS A 40 -21.30 28.81 18.98
C CYS A 40 -22.74 28.99 19.49
N ILE A 41 -23.06 28.48 20.69
CA ILE A 41 -24.41 28.57 21.26
C ILE A 41 -24.59 29.87 22.05
N TYR A 42 -23.57 30.29 22.79
CA TYR A 42 -23.73 31.31 23.84
C TYR A 42 -22.99 32.62 23.59
N LEU A 43 -22.03 32.68 22.67
CA LEU A 43 -21.37 33.95 22.31
C LEU A 43 -22.15 34.68 21.22
N SER A 44 -22.08 36.01 21.26
CA SER A 44 -22.45 36.84 20.11
C SER A 44 -21.45 36.68 18.95
N ASP A 45 -21.88 36.95 17.72
CA ASP A 45 -21.02 36.81 16.52
C ASP A 45 -19.64 37.50 16.64
N PRO A 46 -19.52 38.74 17.18
CA PRO A 46 -18.22 39.38 17.34
C PRO A 46 -17.31 38.64 18.33
N LEU A 47 -17.86 38.22 19.49
CA LEU A 47 -17.12 37.49 20.51
C LEU A 47 -16.74 36.09 20.03
N LEU A 48 -17.63 35.43 19.27
CA LEU A 48 -17.36 34.14 18.65
C LEU A 48 -16.19 34.24 17.68
N CYS A 49 -16.19 35.27 16.81
CA CYS A 49 -15.09 35.50 15.88
C CYS A 49 -13.77 35.75 16.62
N GLU A 50 -13.77 36.57 17.68
CA GLU A 50 -12.59 36.82 18.50
C GLU A 50 -12.06 35.52 19.14
N TYR A 51 -12.96 34.74 19.75
CA TYR A 51 -12.62 33.49 20.41
C TYR A 51 -12.05 32.45 19.44
N LEU A 52 -12.69 32.22 18.29
CA LEU A 52 -12.22 31.25 17.30
C LEU A 52 -10.86 31.64 16.71
N ASN A 53 -10.63 32.94 16.46
CA ASN A 53 -9.33 33.44 16.00
C ASN A 53 -8.24 33.23 17.05
N TYR A 54 -8.53 33.54 18.32
CA TYR A 54 -7.61 33.27 19.43
C TYR A 54 -7.29 31.76 19.52
N LEU A 55 -8.33 30.92 19.52
CA LEU A 55 -8.18 29.48 19.69
C LEU A 55 -7.39 28.87 18.54
N ASN A 56 -7.66 29.27 17.30
CA ASN A 56 -6.93 28.84 16.13
C ASN A 56 -5.43 29.18 16.22
N ARG A 57 -5.10 30.41 16.61
CA ARG A 57 -3.71 30.82 16.83
C ARG A 57 -3.04 30.00 17.93
N ALA A 58 -3.69 29.84 19.08
CA ALA A 58 -3.14 29.10 20.21
C ALA A 58 -2.90 27.61 19.87
N LEU A 59 -3.82 26.97 19.16
CA LEU A 59 -3.68 25.58 18.72
C LEU A 59 -2.59 25.43 17.66
N THR A 60 -2.50 26.38 16.72
CA THR A 60 -1.43 26.40 15.71
C THR A 60 -0.06 26.57 16.37
N GLU A 61 0.13 27.58 17.22
CA GLU A 61 1.41 27.88 17.88
C GLU A 61 1.92 26.71 18.75
N SER A 62 1.00 26.00 19.41
CA SER A 62 1.30 24.81 20.22
C SER A 62 1.44 23.52 19.41
N GLY A 63 1.16 23.55 18.09
CA GLY A 63 1.16 22.37 17.23
C GLY A 63 0.07 21.36 17.59
N ASN A 64 -1.02 21.77 18.26
CA ASN A 64 -2.06 20.85 18.69
C ASN A 64 -2.97 20.45 17.52
N LEU A 65 -2.87 19.20 17.05
CA LEU A 65 -3.60 18.69 15.89
C LEU A 65 -5.14 18.69 16.04
N ARG A 66 -5.69 18.90 17.25
CA ARG A 66 -7.13 19.18 17.39
C ARG A 66 -7.54 20.48 16.69
N GLY A 67 -6.59 21.38 16.41
CA GLY A 67 -6.79 22.57 15.59
C GLY A 67 -7.26 22.28 14.16
N ILE A 68 -7.15 21.04 13.67
CA ILE A 68 -7.75 20.62 12.39
C ILE A 68 -9.25 20.92 12.34
N LEU A 69 -9.94 20.91 13.49
CA LEU A 69 -11.37 21.27 13.55
C LEU A 69 -11.65 22.70 13.08
N LEU A 70 -10.70 23.62 13.26
CA LEU A 70 -10.81 25.03 12.87
C LEU A 70 -10.19 25.27 11.50
N THR A 71 -8.98 24.77 11.27
CA THR A 71 -8.21 25.03 10.04
C THR A 71 -8.68 24.17 8.87
N GLY A 72 -9.34 23.04 9.15
CA GLY A 72 -9.52 21.95 8.21
C GLY A 72 -8.19 21.38 7.71
N ILE A 73 -8.26 20.50 6.70
CA ILE A 73 -7.09 20.07 5.92
C ILE A 73 -6.98 21.00 4.70
N THR A 74 -6.70 22.27 5.00
CA THR A 74 -6.53 23.38 4.04
C THR A 74 -5.07 23.87 4.06
N ASN A 75 -4.75 24.94 3.33
CA ASN A 75 -3.44 25.58 3.43
C ASN A 75 -3.14 26.10 4.85
N GLU A 76 -4.16 26.56 5.57
CA GLU A 76 -4.02 26.97 6.97
C GLU A 76 -3.71 25.76 7.87
N GLY A 77 -4.39 24.63 7.63
CA GLY A 77 -4.11 23.39 8.36
C GLY A 77 -2.69 22.87 8.12
N LEU A 78 -2.10 23.16 6.96
CA LEU A 78 -0.70 22.85 6.72
C LEU A 78 0.25 23.69 7.60
N GLU A 79 -0.11 24.91 8.04
CA GLU A 79 0.70 25.66 9.01
C GLU A 79 0.70 24.98 10.38
N LEU A 80 -0.47 24.51 10.82
CA LEU A 80 -0.59 23.69 12.02
C LEU A 80 0.26 22.41 11.92
N PHE A 81 0.24 21.72 10.77
CA PHE A 81 1.04 20.51 10.55
C PHE A 81 2.54 20.80 10.54
N ALA A 82 2.96 21.90 9.91
CA ALA A 82 4.35 22.33 9.93
C ALA A 82 4.81 22.57 11.38
N ARG A 83 4.00 23.27 12.17
CA ARG A 83 4.31 23.55 13.57
C ARG A 83 4.37 22.28 14.43
N TYR A 84 3.46 21.33 14.22
CA TYR A 84 3.51 20.02 14.88
C TYR A 84 4.82 19.29 14.56
N ILE A 85 5.23 19.24 13.27
CA ILE A 85 6.47 18.56 12.86
C ILE A 85 7.69 19.27 13.45
N GLU A 86 7.75 20.59 13.48
CA GLU A 86 8.88 21.33 14.07
C GLU A 86 9.07 21.00 15.55
N LEU A 87 7.97 20.83 16.29
CA LEU A 87 8.00 20.57 17.73
C LEU A 87 8.28 19.10 18.06
N THR A 88 7.79 18.17 17.23
CA THR A 88 7.77 16.73 17.55
C THR A 88 8.73 15.90 16.69
N SER A 89 9.12 16.43 15.53
CA SER A 89 9.76 15.68 14.44
C SER A 89 8.95 14.47 13.92
N ASP A 90 7.66 14.39 14.26
CA ASP A 90 6.77 13.29 13.87
C ASP A 90 6.11 13.57 12.51
N VAL A 91 6.86 13.26 11.45
CA VAL A 91 6.38 13.34 10.06
C VAL A 91 5.42 12.19 9.71
N GLN A 92 5.43 11.10 10.48
CA GLN A 92 4.57 9.94 10.26
C GLN A 92 3.11 10.31 10.47
N THR A 93 2.78 10.94 11.61
CA THR A 93 1.40 11.33 11.92
C THR A 93 0.82 12.24 10.86
N ILE A 94 1.56 13.26 10.40
CA ILE A 94 1.11 14.15 9.34
C ILE A 94 0.93 13.41 8.01
N SER A 95 1.85 12.50 7.64
CA SER A 95 1.74 11.72 6.41
C SER A 95 0.50 10.81 6.41
N LEU A 96 0.14 10.24 7.57
CA LEU A 96 -1.07 9.44 7.73
C LEU A 96 -2.34 10.29 7.68
N ILE A 97 -2.34 11.49 8.27
CA ILE A 97 -3.46 12.44 8.15
C ILE A 97 -3.69 12.81 6.69
N LEU A 98 -2.62 13.15 5.95
CA LEU A 98 -2.71 13.49 4.53
C LEU A 98 -3.21 12.32 3.68
N LEU A 99 -2.79 11.09 3.96
CA LEU A 99 -3.31 9.89 3.30
C LEU A 99 -4.83 9.78 3.46
N ARG A 100 -5.37 10.09 4.65
CA ARG A 100 -6.82 10.08 4.91
C ARG A 100 -7.56 11.27 4.30
N ALA A 101 -6.85 12.34 3.96
CA ALA A 101 -7.39 13.54 3.34
C ALA A 101 -7.51 13.43 1.81
N LEU A 102 -6.90 12.43 1.19
CA LEU A 102 -6.95 12.25 -0.27
C LEU A 102 -8.39 12.05 -0.77
N PRO A 103 -8.75 12.61 -1.94
CA PRO A 103 -7.88 13.28 -2.91
C PRO A 103 -7.83 14.82 -2.75
N SER A 104 -7.78 15.36 -1.53
CA SER A 104 -7.72 16.81 -1.29
C SER A 104 -6.59 17.50 -2.07
N PRO A 105 -6.84 18.64 -2.75
CA PRO A 105 -5.82 19.40 -3.49
C PRO A 105 -4.62 19.83 -2.65
N VAL A 106 -4.82 19.95 -1.33
CA VAL A 106 -3.76 20.29 -0.37
C VAL A 106 -2.65 19.24 -0.35
N CYS A 107 -2.99 17.97 -0.62
CA CYS A 107 -2.02 16.88 -0.70
C CYS A 107 -1.09 17.00 -1.91
N GLU A 108 -1.47 17.78 -2.92
CA GLU A 108 -0.65 18.02 -4.12
C GLU A 108 0.38 19.14 -3.92
N THR A 109 0.31 19.88 -2.82
CA THR A 109 1.24 20.96 -2.51
C THR A 109 2.68 20.44 -2.33
N PRO A 110 3.71 21.23 -2.69
CA PRO A 110 5.11 20.82 -2.51
C PRO A 110 5.45 20.45 -1.07
N ARG A 111 4.87 21.17 -0.10
CA ARG A 111 5.08 20.93 1.33
C ARG A 111 4.54 19.56 1.76
N ALA A 112 3.28 19.25 1.41
CA ALA A 112 2.69 17.94 1.70
C ALA A 112 3.51 16.79 1.07
N LYS A 113 3.88 16.93 -0.21
CA LYS A 113 4.72 15.95 -0.93
C LYS A 113 6.07 15.72 -0.26
N THR A 114 6.69 16.77 0.26
CA THR A 114 7.97 16.69 0.97
C THR A 114 7.85 15.87 2.25
N TRP A 115 6.79 16.06 3.04
CA TRP A 115 6.56 15.28 4.25
C TRP A 115 6.29 13.82 3.95
N ILE A 116 5.47 13.54 2.94
CA ILE A 116 5.20 12.16 2.49
C ILE A 116 6.51 11.49 2.09
N GLU A 117 7.34 12.16 1.30
CA GLU A 117 8.64 11.62 0.88
C GLU A 117 9.61 11.46 2.05
N SER A 118 9.56 12.34 3.05
CA SER A 118 10.37 12.22 4.27
C SER A 118 9.96 11.00 5.10
N TYR A 119 8.66 10.75 5.28
CA TYR A 119 8.18 9.55 5.96
C TYR A 119 8.55 8.28 5.21
N ARG A 120 8.41 8.30 3.89
CA ARG A 120 8.85 7.25 2.97
C ARG A 120 10.34 6.92 3.15
N GLN A 121 11.20 7.93 3.12
CA GLN A 121 12.63 7.78 3.37
C GLN A 121 12.94 7.27 4.78
N LEU A 122 12.17 7.69 5.79
CA LEU A 122 12.30 7.19 7.17
C LEU A 122 12.04 5.68 7.24
N LEU A 123 10.92 5.23 6.67
CA LEU A 123 10.60 3.81 6.58
C LEU A 123 11.68 3.04 5.82
N ASP A 124 12.24 3.66 4.79
CA ASP A 124 13.30 3.06 4.01
C ASP A 124 14.60 2.91 4.82
N CYS A 125 15.05 3.96 5.51
CA CYS A 125 16.21 3.91 6.40
C CYS A 125 16.06 2.84 7.49
N TRP A 126 14.84 2.66 8.01
CA TRP A 126 14.52 1.63 9.02
C TRP A 126 14.29 0.24 8.44
N ARG A 127 14.40 0.09 7.12
CA ARG A 127 14.17 -1.17 6.39
C ARG A 127 12.76 -1.74 6.58
N LEU A 128 11.78 -0.87 6.85
CA LEU A 128 10.36 -1.20 7.00
C LEU A 128 9.67 -1.27 5.63
N TRP A 129 10.26 -2.01 4.69
CA TRP A 129 9.83 -2.07 3.29
C TRP A 129 8.38 -2.50 3.12
N ASN A 130 7.91 -3.42 3.96
CA ASN A 130 6.54 -3.93 3.90
C ASN A 130 5.53 -2.85 4.34
N ILE A 131 5.86 -2.07 5.37
CA ILE A 131 5.03 -0.97 5.85
C ILE A 131 5.01 0.16 4.81
N ARG A 132 6.17 0.47 4.23
CA ARG A 132 6.29 1.41 3.12
C ARG A 132 5.42 0.99 1.92
N ALA A 133 5.50 -0.27 1.52
CA ALA A 133 4.69 -0.79 0.42
C ALA A 133 3.19 -0.69 0.72
N GLN A 134 2.76 -1.00 1.96
CA GLN A 134 1.37 -0.83 2.37
C GLN A 134 0.92 0.63 2.30
N PHE A 135 1.71 1.56 2.81
CA PHE A 135 1.44 2.99 2.73
C PHE A 135 1.30 3.44 1.27
N ASP A 136 2.21 3.04 0.38
CA ASP A 136 2.15 3.39 -1.04
C ASP A 136 0.92 2.79 -1.73
N ILE A 137 0.56 1.54 -1.44
CA ILE A 137 -0.65 0.91 -1.97
C ILE A 137 -1.89 1.72 -1.60
N GLU A 138 -2.04 2.10 -0.33
CA GLU A 138 -3.18 2.90 0.12
C GLU A 138 -3.16 4.31 -0.49
N TRP A 139 -1.98 4.92 -0.60
CA TRP A 139 -1.81 6.23 -1.25
C TRP A 139 -2.27 6.20 -2.71
N TYR A 140 -1.82 5.21 -3.48
CA TYR A 140 -2.21 5.04 -4.88
C TYR A 140 -3.68 4.69 -5.05
N LYS A 141 -4.24 3.86 -4.16
CA LYS A 141 -5.69 3.59 -4.16
C LYS A 141 -6.46 4.88 -4.00
N ALA A 142 -6.17 5.68 -2.97
CA ALA A 142 -6.91 6.91 -2.69
C ALA A 142 -6.89 7.94 -3.84
N LEU A 143 -5.86 7.90 -4.69
CA LEU A 143 -5.72 8.70 -5.91
C LEU A 143 -6.43 8.08 -7.14
N TYR A 144 -7.60 7.45 -6.99
CA TYR A 144 -8.41 6.63 -7.93
C TYR A 144 -8.60 7.12 -9.40
N HIS A 145 -7.93 8.17 -9.84
CA HIS A 145 -7.88 8.67 -11.22
C HIS A 145 -6.53 8.46 -11.95
N LEU A 146 -5.49 7.95 -11.26
CA LEU A 146 -4.24 7.60 -11.94
C LEU A 146 -4.35 6.20 -12.55
N LYS A 147 -4.01 6.08 -13.84
CA LYS A 147 -3.93 4.81 -14.59
C LYS A 147 -3.22 3.76 -13.72
N GLU A 148 -3.77 2.54 -13.66
CA GLU A 148 -3.09 1.39 -13.03
C GLU A 148 -1.60 1.46 -13.41
N PRO A 149 -0.66 1.47 -12.43
CA PRO A 149 0.75 1.58 -12.73
C PRO A 149 1.10 0.48 -13.71
N LYS A 150 1.77 0.85 -14.81
CA LYS A 150 2.13 -0.11 -15.86
C LYS A 150 2.97 -1.22 -15.21
N GLN A 151 2.75 -2.46 -15.63
CA GLN A 151 3.61 -3.55 -15.18
C GLN A 151 5.05 -3.27 -15.63
N HIS A 152 5.98 -3.15 -14.68
CA HIS A 152 7.40 -2.89 -14.95
C HIS A 152 8.26 -4.16 -14.96
N VAL A 153 7.74 -5.28 -14.48
CA VAL A 153 8.46 -6.56 -14.39
C VAL A 153 7.76 -7.62 -15.22
N PHE A 154 8.50 -8.25 -16.14
CA PHE A 154 8.00 -9.28 -17.05
C PHE A 154 8.80 -10.57 -16.88
N VAL A 155 8.10 -11.70 -16.94
CA VAL A 155 8.74 -13.03 -17.04
C VAL A 155 9.08 -13.26 -18.51
N SER A 156 10.37 -13.47 -18.82
CA SER A 156 10.86 -13.75 -20.16
C SER A 156 11.27 -15.21 -20.34
N CYS A 157 11.28 -15.67 -21.59
CA CYS A 157 11.77 -17.00 -21.92
C CYS A 157 13.30 -17.05 -21.86
N ASN A 158 13.86 -18.00 -21.13
CA ASN A 158 15.32 -18.21 -21.04
C ASN A 158 16.00 -18.53 -22.38
N TYR A 159 15.23 -18.90 -23.42
CA TYR A 159 15.80 -19.26 -24.72
C TYR A 159 15.72 -18.16 -25.76
N CYS A 160 14.60 -17.44 -25.86
CA CYS A 160 14.42 -16.39 -26.87
C CYS A 160 14.35 -14.97 -26.28
N GLY A 161 14.36 -14.82 -24.95
CA GLY A 161 14.30 -13.52 -24.28
C GLY A 161 12.94 -12.81 -24.35
N VAL A 162 12.00 -13.32 -25.15
CA VAL A 162 10.68 -12.69 -25.33
C VAL A 162 9.82 -12.86 -24.07
N PRO A 163 9.14 -11.80 -23.59
CA PRO A 163 8.18 -11.90 -22.49
C PRO A 163 7.11 -12.95 -22.74
N ILE A 164 6.88 -13.83 -21.76
CA ILE A 164 5.88 -14.90 -21.82
C ILE A 164 4.50 -14.35 -21.37
N SER A 165 4.46 -13.27 -20.59
CA SER A 165 3.24 -12.69 -20.03
C SER A 165 2.33 -11.99 -21.06
N SER A 166 2.90 -11.46 -22.15
CA SER A 166 2.15 -10.77 -23.22
C SER A 166 1.14 -11.66 -23.96
N TYR A 167 1.31 -12.99 -23.88
CA TYR A 167 0.36 -13.95 -24.43
C TYR A 167 -0.84 -14.22 -23.49
N ILE A 168 -0.63 -14.15 -22.18
CA ILE A 168 -1.68 -14.38 -21.15
C ILE A 168 -2.76 -13.28 -21.22
N SER A 169 -2.36 -12.04 -21.53
CA SER A 169 -3.27 -10.90 -21.71
C SER A 169 -4.10 -11.01 -23.00
N ARG A 170 -3.49 -11.50 -24.09
CA ARG A 170 -4.16 -11.70 -25.39
C ARG A 170 -5.23 -12.79 -25.37
N ALA A 171 -5.04 -13.84 -24.57
CA ALA A 171 -6.03 -14.93 -24.42
C ALA A 171 -7.34 -14.51 -23.71
N LYS A 172 -7.38 -13.31 -23.10
CA LYS A 172 -8.54 -12.81 -22.33
C LYS A 172 -9.32 -11.67 -23.02
N GLY A 173 -9.04 -11.36 -24.28
CA GLY A 173 -9.79 -10.33 -25.03
C GLY A 173 -9.67 -8.91 -24.46
N VAL A 174 -8.73 -8.66 -23.54
CA VAL A 174 -8.41 -7.30 -23.08
C VAL A 174 -7.54 -6.69 -24.16
N LYS A 175 -8.02 -5.60 -24.78
CA LYS A 175 -7.24 -4.81 -25.74
C LYS A 175 -5.94 -4.37 -25.06
N ALA A 176 -4.85 -5.07 -25.31
CA ALA A 176 -3.53 -4.61 -24.93
C ALA A 176 -3.28 -3.35 -25.76
N GLN A 177 -3.30 -2.19 -25.11
CA GLN A 177 -2.99 -0.92 -25.75
C GLN A 177 -1.57 -1.02 -26.32
N GLU A 178 -1.50 -1.00 -27.64
CA GLU A 178 -0.28 -1.12 -28.44
C GLU A 178 0.72 -0.07 -28.02
N THR A 179 1.81 -0.47 -27.39
CA THR A 179 3.03 0.33 -27.31
C THR A 179 4.20 -0.59 -27.10
N TYR A 180 4.62 -1.31 -28.15
CA TYR A 180 6.00 -1.71 -28.41
C TYR A 180 6.05 -2.16 -29.88
N GLN A 181 6.25 -1.20 -30.79
CA GLN A 181 6.78 -1.48 -32.12
C GLN A 181 8.21 -1.96 -31.93
N HIS A 182 8.41 -3.27 -31.93
CA HIS A 182 9.66 -3.84 -32.40
C HIS A 182 9.37 -4.65 -33.65
N GLN A 183 9.78 -4.06 -34.78
CA GLN A 183 9.87 -4.68 -36.08
C GLN A 183 10.78 -5.91 -35.98
N LEU A 184 10.24 -7.10 -36.15
CA LEU A 184 11.02 -8.26 -36.55
C LEU A 184 10.25 -9.06 -37.60
N SER A 185 10.67 -8.82 -38.84
CA SER A 185 10.81 -9.73 -39.97
C SER A 185 9.72 -10.79 -40.20
N HIS A 186 9.03 -10.59 -41.33
CA HIS A 186 8.33 -11.60 -42.10
C HIS A 186 9.13 -12.90 -42.22
N HIS A 187 8.64 -13.97 -41.61
CA HIS A 187 8.63 -15.26 -42.30
C HIS A 187 7.32 -15.99 -41.98
N GLN A 188 6.41 -15.90 -42.95
CA GLN A 188 5.24 -16.75 -43.05
C GLN A 188 5.71 -18.18 -43.29
N HIS A 189 5.32 -19.12 -42.42
CA HIS A 189 4.98 -20.46 -42.89
C HIS A 189 3.66 -20.90 -42.30
N ASN A 190 2.73 -21.03 -43.23
CA ASN A 190 1.39 -21.57 -43.14
C ASN A 190 1.45 -23.04 -42.72
N ARG A 191 0.65 -23.46 -41.73
CA ARG A 191 -0.01 -24.77 -41.72
C ARG A 191 -1.15 -24.79 -40.72
N SER A 192 -2.34 -24.82 -41.30
CA SER A 192 -3.64 -25.10 -40.73
C SER A 192 -3.64 -26.42 -39.96
N SER A 193 -4.08 -26.37 -38.72
CA SER A 193 -4.72 -27.45 -37.96
C SER A 193 -5.19 -26.79 -36.66
N ALA A 194 -6.45 -26.39 -36.60
CA ALA A 194 -7.04 -25.92 -35.35
C ALA A 194 -7.33 -27.15 -34.47
N PRO A 195 -6.77 -27.26 -33.25
CA PRO A 195 -7.43 -27.99 -32.20
C PRO A 195 -8.23 -26.99 -31.36
N HIS A 196 -9.39 -27.45 -30.90
CA HIS A 196 -10.25 -26.83 -29.89
C HIS A 196 -9.50 -25.99 -28.83
N PRO A 197 -10.13 -24.93 -28.28
CA PRO A 197 -9.51 -24.08 -27.26
C PRO A 197 -9.47 -24.82 -25.92
N ASN A 198 -8.57 -25.80 -25.80
CA ASN A 198 -8.15 -26.33 -24.51
C ASN A 198 -7.43 -25.20 -23.78
N LYS A 199 -8.18 -24.47 -22.96
CA LYS A 199 -7.67 -23.45 -22.07
C LYS A 199 -6.54 -24.05 -21.23
N ASN A 200 -5.35 -23.46 -21.39
CA ASN A 200 -4.30 -23.34 -20.39
C ASN A 200 -3.56 -24.61 -19.95
N ARG A 201 -2.68 -25.13 -20.81
CA ARG A 201 -1.43 -25.76 -20.33
C ARG A 201 -0.23 -25.12 -21.03
N ILE A 202 0.24 -23.99 -20.49
CA ILE A 202 1.44 -23.31 -20.99
C ILE A 202 2.65 -24.13 -20.56
N GLN A 203 2.95 -25.22 -21.27
CA GLN A 203 4.12 -26.07 -21.00
C GLN A 203 5.36 -25.62 -21.80
N SER A 204 5.16 -24.74 -22.78
CA SER A 204 6.19 -24.23 -23.68
C SER A 204 6.03 -22.74 -23.95
N CYS A 205 7.12 -22.09 -24.37
CA CYS A 205 7.14 -20.70 -24.78
C CYS A 205 6.19 -20.49 -25.97
N PRO A 206 5.29 -19.49 -25.95
CA PRO A 206 4.36 -19.25 -27.07
C PRO A 206 5.09 -18.80 -28.34
N THR A 207 6.28 -18.21 -28.22
CA THR A 207 7.07 -17.71 -29.34
C THR A 207 7.98 -18.78 -29.94
N CYS A 208 8.88 -19.36 -29.14
CA CYS A 208 9.91 -20.29 -29.64
C CYS A 208 9.60 -21.77 -29.39
N ARG A 209 8.46 -22.09 -28.76
CA ARG A 209 7.98 -23.45 -28.44
C ARG A 209 8.90 -24.31 -27.57
N LYS A 210 10.04 -23.78 -27.12
CA LYS A 210 10.92 -24.46 -26.15
C LYS A 210 10.23 -24.61 -24.78
N PRO A 211 10.54 -25.68 -24.02
CA PRO A 211 9.85 -26.00 -22.77
C PRO A 211 10.05 -24.90 -21.73
N LEU A 212 9.02 -24.60 -20.95
CA LEU A 212 9.13 -23.70 -19.81
C LEU A 212 9.83 -24.38 -18.61
N PRO A 213 10.43 -23.62 -17.68
CA PRO A 213 11.03 -24.17 -16.47
C PRO A 213 10.09 -25.12 -15.73
N ARG A 214 10.63 -26.19 -15.16
CA ARG A 214 9.90 -27.16 -14.35
C ARG A 214 10.17 -26.90 -12.87
N CYS A 215 9.21 -27.23 -12.03
CA CYS A 215 9.48 -27.32 -10.60
C CYS A 215 10.51 -28.42 -10.34
N ALA A 216 11.55 -28.12 -9.56
CA ALA A 216 12.60 -29.06 -9.21
C ALA A 216 12.11 -30.33 -8.50
N LEU A 217 10.92 -30.28 -7.88
CA LEU A 217 10.37 -31.35 -7.06
C LEU A 217 9.27 -32.13 -7.79
N CYS A 218 8.23 -31.46 -8.27
CA CYS A 218 7.11 -32.15 -8.96
C CYS A 218 7.28 -32.24 -10.49
N LEU A 219 8.37 -31.69 -11.04
CA LEU A 219 8.73 -31.71 -12.46
C LEU A 219 7.69 -31.11 -13.42
N THR A 220 6.67 -30.46 -12.87
CA THR A 220 5.60 -29.85 -13.64
C THR A 220 6.02 -28.46 -14.11
N HIS A 221 5.65 -28.10 -15.33
CA HIS A 221 6.02 -26.83 -15.95
C HIS A 221 5.39 -25.60 -15.27
N LEU A 222 6.12 -24.49 -15.30
CA LEU A 222 5.65 -23.14 -14.97
C LEU A 222 4.28 -22.88 -15.59
N GLY A 223 3.36 -22.31 -14.81
CA GLY A 223 1.98 -22.06 -15.24
C GLY A 223 1.00 -23.22 -14.99
N THR A 224 1.49 -24.37 -14.54
CA THR A 224 0.64 -25.46 -14.02
C THR A 224 0.68 -25.43 -12.49
N PRO A 225 -0.46 -25.45 -11.78
CA PRO A 225 -0.48 -25.50 -10.32
C PRO A 225 0.17 -26.77 -9.76
N GLY A 226 0.84 -26.66 -8.61
CA GLY A 226 1.44 -27.79 -7.92
C GLY A 226 0.37 -28.65 -7.23
N GLY A 227 0.15 -29.86 -7.72
CA GLY A 227 -0.33 -31.00 -6.90
C GLY A 227 -1.77 -30.99 -6.37
N GLN A 228 -2.62 -30.00 -6.64
CA GLN A 228 -4.06 -30.08 -6.33
C GLN A 228 -4.89 -29.67 -7.54
N TYR A 229 -5.85 -30.52 -7.88
CA TYR A 229 -6.80 -30.41 -8.98
C TYR A 229 -7.21 -28.97 -9.27
N TRP A 230 -6.57 -28.35 -10.27
CA TRP A 230 -7.08 -27.10 -10.81
C TRP A 230 -8.35 -27.43 -11.59
N ARG A 231 -9.51 -27.17 -10.98
CA ARG A 231 -10.81 -27.24 -11.65
C ARG A 231 -11.15 -25.85 -12.19
N PRO A 232 -11.10 -25.62 -13.52
CA PRO A 232 -11.65 -24.40 -14.10
C PRO A 232 -13.16 -24.37 -13.82
N GLY A 233 -13.66 -23.38 -13.06
CA GLY A 233 -15.10 -23.08 -13.01
C GLY A 233 -15.77 -22.86 -11.65
N LEU A 234 -15.08 -23.01 -10.51
CA LEU A 234 -15.73 -22.86 -9.19
C LEU A 234 -15.65 -21.45 -8.56
N SER A 235 -15.08 -20.45 -9.24
CA SER A 235 -15.08 -19.07 -8.73
C SER A 235 -16.28 -18.30 -9.28
N PHE A 236 -17.44 -18.47 -8.66
CA PHE A 236 -18.56 -17.52 -8.75
C PHE A 236 -18.19 -16.26 -7.95
N ASN A 237 -17.55 -15.30 -8.62
CA ASN A 237 -17.78 -13.86 -8.46
C ASN A 237 -16.80 -13.09 -9.36
N LYS A 238 -17.35 -12.35 -10.33
CA LYS A 238 -16.61 -11.51 -11.29
C LYS A 238 -16.01 -10.25 -10.65
N SER A 239 -16.23 -10.01 -9.37
CA SER A 239 -15.93 -8.73 -8.69
C SER A 239 -14.55 -8.63 -8.04
N GLU A 240 -13.76 -9.71 -7.93
CA GLU A 240 -12.39 -9.60 -7.42
C GLU A 240 -11.44 -10.48 -8.24
N ARG A 241 -10.48 -9.84 -8.92
CA ARG A 241 -9.37 -10.50 -9.62
C ARG A 241 -8.42 -11.14 -8.59
N LYS A 242 -8.87 -12.14 -7.83
CA LYS A 242 -8.03 -12.81 -6.84
C LYS A 242 -6.87 -13.51 -7.58
N LEU A 243 -5.67 -13.01 -7.35
CA LEU A 243 -4.42 -13.71 -7.67
C LEU A 243 -4.51 -15.13 -7.10
N SER A 244 -3.92 -16.11 -7.77
CA SER A 244 -3.81 -17.46 -7.20
C SER A 244 -3.09 -17.38 -5.85
N GLN A 245 -3.41 -18.27 -4.91
CA GLN A 245 -2.74 -18.26 -3.60
C GLN A 245 -1.23 -18.41 -3.76
N PHE A 246 -0.43 -17.74 -2.92
CA PHE A 246 1.03 -17.74 -2.99
C PHE A 246 1.63 -19.15 -3.07
N ASN A 247 1.07 -20.11 -2.34
CA ASN A 247 1.51 -21.52 -2.36
C ASN A 247 1.55 -22.14 -3.77
N SER A 248 0.70 -21.68 -4.67
CA SER A 248 0.63 -22.16 -6.06
C SER A 248 1.58 -21.43 -7.02
N TRP A 249 2.24 -20.36 -6.57
CA TRP A 249 3.12 -19.55 -7.39
C TRP A 249 4.41 -20.30 -7.68
N PHE A 250 5.00 -20.00 -8.83
CA PHE A 250 6.34 -20.46 -9.15
C PHE A 250 7.34 -19.45 -8.60
N THR A 251 8.28 -19.91 -7.80
CA THR A 251 9.35 -19.11 -7.18
C THR A 251 10.70 -19.67 -7.59
N TRP A 252 11.74 -18.83 -7.60
CA TRP A 252 13.08 -19.24 -8.02
C TRP A 252 14.16 -18.47 -7.25
N CYS A 253 15.31 -19.10 -7.09
CA CYS A 253 16.49 -18.45 -6.54
C CYS A 253 17.14 -17.56 -7.60
N GLN A 254 17.45 -16.31 -7.27
CA GLN A 254 18.10 -15.39 -8.20
C GLN A 254 19.57 -15.78 -8.50
N THR A 255 20.21 -16.53 -7.61
CA THR A 255 21.61 -16.97 -7.76
C THR A 255 21.73 -18.20 -8.66
N CYS A 256 21.04 -19.31 -8.34
CA CYS A 256 21.16 -20.54 -9.14
C CYS A 256 20.10 -20.66 -10.26
N ARG A 257 19.10 -19.78 -10.30
CA ARG A 257 17.97 -19.79 -11.25
C ARG A 257 17.10 -21.05 -11.22
N HIS A 258 17.33 -21.96 -10.28
CA HIS A 258 16.44 -23.09 -10.01
C HIS A 258 15.24 -22.65 -9.19
N GLY A 259 14.13 -23.38 -9.36
CA GLY A 259 12.87 -23.00 -8.75
C GLY A 259 11.80 -24.06 -8.81
N GLY A 260 10.60 -23.68 -8.41
CA GLY A 260 9.45 -24.56 -8.33
C GLY A 260 8.25 -23.90 -7.68
N HIS A 261 7.21 -24.68 -7.42
CA HIS A 261 6.06 -24.19 -6.66
C HIS A 261 6.49 -23.78 -5.26
N ALA A 262 5.99 -22.63 -4.80
CA ALA A 262 6.30 -22.09 -3.48
C ALA A 262 6.04 -23.14 -2.39
N SER A 263 4.90 -23.84 -2.42
CA SER A 263 4.60 -24.89 -1.43
C SER A 263 5.64 -26.01 -1.40
N HIS A 264 6.04 -26.54 -2.57
CA HIS A 264 7.02 -27.61 -2.65
C HIS A 264 8.40 -27.15 -2.17
N LEU A 265 8.82 -25.94 -2.55
CA LEU A 265 10.12 -25.40 -2.12
C LEU A 265 10.14 -25.10 -0.62
N ILE A 266 9.09 -24.49 -0.08
CA ILE A 266 8.96 -24.24 1.36
C ILE A 266 9.06 -25.57 2.12
N GLN A 267 8.31 -26.59 1.69
CA GLN A 267 8.36 -27.91 2.31
C GLN A 267 9.76 -28.53 2.23
N TRP A 268 10.42 -28.50 1.06
CA TRP A 268 11.77 -29.04 0.91
C TRP A 268 12.77 -28.41 1.87
N PHE A 269 12.74 -27.08 2.00
CA PHE A 269 13.66 -26.34 2.85
C PHE A 269 13.36 -26.46 4.36
N THR A 270 12.29 -27.16 4.77
CA THR A 270 12.11 -27.54 6.19
C THR A 270 13.11 -28.62 6.62
N GLU A 271 13.52 -29.48 5.70
CA GLU A 271 14.39 -30.63 5.96
C GLU A 271 15.76 -30.52 5.28
N HIS A 272 15.92 -29.62 4.31
CA HIS A 272 17.11 -29.53 3.46
C HIS A 272 17.68 -28.10 3.41
N ILE A 273 19.01 -27.97 3.40
CA ILE A 273 19.70 -26.67 3.32
C ILE A 273 20.06 -26.30 1.87
N ASN A 274 20.32 -27.30 1.03
CA ASN A 274 20.76 -27.13 -0.35
C ASN A 274 19.58 -27.16 -1.34
N CYS A 275 19.81 -26.58 -2.51
CA CYS A 275 18.87 -26.58 -3.63
C CYS A 275 18.41 -28.00 -3.98
N PRO A 276 17.10 -28.22 -4.28
CA PRO A 276 16.58 -29.54 -4.66
C PRO A 276 17.09 -30.07 -6.01
N VAL A 277 17.81 -29.26 -6.79
CA VAL A 277 18.39 -29.71 -8.06
C VAL A 277 19.70 -30.44 -7.79
N ALA A 278 19.78 -31.68 -8.26
CA ALA A 278 20.96 -32.52 -8.12
C ALA A 278 22.24 -31.81 -8.62
N GLY A 279 23.30 -31.86 -7.81
CA GLY A 279 24.57 -31.20 -8.11
C GLY A 279 24.59 -29.68 -7.86
N CYS A 280 23.51 -29.08 -7.35
CA CYS A 280 23.49 -27.68 -6.99
C CYS A 280 23.72 -27.49 -5.48
N GLU A 281 24.82 -26.83 -5.12
CA GLU A 281 25.20 -26.55 -3.72
C GLU A 281 24.65 -25.21 -3.19
N CYS A 282 23.72 -24.58 -3.93
CA CYS A 282 23.18 -23.27 -3.56
C CYS A 282 22.28 -23.37 -2.32
N LYS A 283 22.59 -22.57 -1.29
CA LYS A 283 21.78 -22.41 -0.06
C LYS A 283 20.65 -21.40 -0.28
N CYS A 284 19.71 -21.74 -1.17
CA CYS A 284 18.73 -20.78 -1.70
C CYS A 284 17.93 -20.05 -0.62
N MET A 285 17.48 -20.76 0.43
CA MET A 285 16.69 -20.15 1.50
C MET A 285 17.49 -19.15 2.33
N SER A 286 18.78 -19.42 2.59
CA SER A 286 19.65 -18.51 3.35
C SER A 286 19.97 -17.21 2.61
N LEU A 287 19.80 -17.20 1.28
CA LEU A 287 19.95 -16.02 0.44
C LEU A 287 18.67 -15.17 0.38
N ASP A 288 17.53 -15.69 0.84
CA ASP A 288 16.29 -14.93 0.90
C ASP A 288 16.37 -13.93 2.08
N ALA A 289 16.27 -12.63 1.77
CA ALA A 289 16.30 -11.56 2.76
C ALA A 289 15.20 -11.72 3.83
N ASN A 290 14.08 -12.37 3.49
CA ASN A 290 12.97 -12.59 4.41
C ASN A 290 13.15 -13.82 5.33
N SER A 291 14.05 -14.75 5.00
CA SER A 291 14.33 -15.93 5.85
C SER A 291 14.91 -15.55 7.22
N LYS A 292 15.52 -14.38 7.34
CA LYS A 292 16.12 -13.84 8.58
C LYS A 292 15.12 -13.12 9.48
N LEU A 293 13.91 -12.83 9.00
CA LEU A 293 12.88 -12.15 9.78
C LEU A 293 12.07 -13.12 10.65
N SER A 294 11.88 -14.37 10.20
CA SER A 294 11.17 -15.40 10.98
C SER A 294 11.98 -15.97 12.15
N SER A 295 13.30 -15.75 12.20
CA SER A 295 14.17 -16.20 13.30
C SER A 295 14.25 -15.21 14.48
N ASN A 296 13.68 -14.01 14.34
CA ASN A 296 13.78 -12.94 15.34
C ASN A 296 12.46 -12.58 16.04
N ILE A 297 11.39 -13.37 15.88
CA ILE A 297 10.08 -13.14 16.54
C ILE A 297 9.84 -14.20 17.64
N SER A 298 10.90 -14.76 18.22
CA SER A 298 10.82 -15.63 19.39
C SER A 298 11.78 -15.16 20.47
N VAL A 299 11.44 -14.04 21.10
CA VAL A 299 11.78 -13.66 22.48
C VAL A 299 10.58 -12.93 23.08
#